data_AF-A0A1Q9N324-F1
#
_entry.id   AF-A0A1Q9N324-F1
#
_cell.length_a   1.000
_cell.length_b   1.000
_cell.length_c   1.000
_cell.angle_alpha   90.00
_cell.angle_beta   90.00
_cell.angle_gamma   90.00
#
_symmetry.space_group_name_H-M   'P 1'
#
loop_
_entity.id
_entity.type
_entity.pdbx_description
1 polymer ?
#
loop_
_entity_poly.entity_id
_entity_poly.type
_entity_poly.pdbx_seq_one_letter_code
_entity_poly.pdbx_strand_id
1 'polypeptide(L)'
;MLSQELVVPVQTPELVISNKDLKTVAFKLQSSFLGKIKDLCKNGYYASLSEVARIAVFEFMAELLTLREQGGKFWNEFYNKDENIEKKVPISVKIPIAMLDNMNSIIRDFQFKDRSKFIRSALTRFINEDQDNFHNFLSK
;
A
#
# COMPACT_ATOMS: atom_id res chain seq x y z
N MET A 1 -35.33 39.39 -0.32
CA MET A 1 -35.11 38.36 0.71
C MET A 1 -34.03 37.43 0.19
N LEU A 2 -32.81 37.52 0.73
CA LEU A 2 -31.68 36.65 0.38
C LEU A 2 -31.48 35.67 1.54
N SER A 3 -31.74 34.39 1.29
CA SER A 3 -31.46 33.32 2.24
C SER A 3 -29.95 33.13 2.32
N GLN A 4 -29.37 33.36 3.49
CA GLN A 4 -27.98 33.00 3.76
C GLN A 4 -27.90 31.48 3.94
N GLU A 5 -27.25 30.80 3.01
CA GLU A 5 -26.88 29.39 3.18
C GLU A 5 -25.81 29.30 4.28
N LEU A 6 -26.15 28.64 5.38
CA LEU A 6 -25.19 28.27 6.42
C LEU A 6 -24.21 27.25 5.82
N VAL A 7 -22.99 27.66 5.53
CA VAL A 7 -21.89 26.75 5.25
C VAL A 7 -21.47 26.11 6.58
N VAL A 8 -22.01 24.95 6.89
CA VAL A 8 -21.54 24.13 8.00
C VAL A 8 -20.21 23.50 7.57
N PRO A 9 -19.09 23.73 8.28
CA PRO A 9 -17.85 23.07 7.96
C PRO A 9 -18.01 21.56 8.16
N VAL A 10 -17.90 20.80 7.07
CA VAL A 10 -17.78 19.34 7.11
C VAL A 10 -16.47 19.04 7.82
N GLN A 11 -16.56 18.69 9.11
CA GLN A 11 -15.43 18.10 9.82
C GLN A 11 -15.19 16.72 9.22
N THR A 12 -14.22 16.62 8.32
CA THR A 12 -13.66 15.34 7.90
C THR A 12 -13.12 14.68 9.17
N PRO A 13 -13.57 13.48 9.57
CA PRO A 13 -12.99 12.81 10.72
C PRO A 13 -11.53 12.50 10.39
N GLU A 14 -10.60 13.24 10.99
CA GLU A 14 -9.19 12.85 11.02
C GLU A 14 -9.15 11.49 11.69
N LEU A 15 -8.77 10.46 10.92
CA LEU A 15 -8.51 9.14 11.44
C LEU A 15 -7.23 9.24 12.28
N VAL A 16 -7.37 9.66 13.54
CA VAL A 16 -6.27 9.75 14.50
C VAL A 16 -5.85 8.33 14.86
N ILE A 17 -4.95 7.75 14.07
CA ILE A 17 -4.34 6.45 14.37
C ILE A 17 -3.36 6.69 15.52
N SER A 18 -3.72 6.27 16.73
CA SER A 18 -2.82 6.29 17.87
C SER A 18 -1.60 5.42 17.58
N ASN A 19 -0.40 5.88 17.96
CA ASN A 19 0.84 5.09 17.83
C ASN A 19 0.77 3.73 18.54
N LYS A 20 -0.17 3.55 19.49
CA LYS A 20 -0.42 2.27 20.18
C LYS A 20 -1.06 1.20 19.28
N ASP A 21 -1.64 1.60 18.16
CA ASP A 21 -2.36 0.71 17.25
C ASP A 21 -1.51 0.31 16.05
N LEU A 22 -0.21 0.64 16.05
CA LEU A 22 0.73 0.28 15.00
C LEU A 22 1.57 -0.92 15.40
N LYS A 23 1.74 -1.87 14.48
CA LYS A 23 2.63 -3.00 14.64
C LYS A 23 3.73 -2.96 13.58
N THR A 24 4.96 -3.23 14.02
CA THR A 24 6.12 -3.34 13.13
C THR A 24 6.08 -4.67 12.40
N VAL A 25 6.18 -4.62 11.07
CA VAL A 25 6.29 -5.80 10.20
C VAL A 25 7.63 -5.73 9.48
N ALA A 26 8.43 -6.79 9.62
CA ALA A 26 9.73 -6.91 8.96
C ALA A 26 9.65 -7.87 7.78
N PHE A 27 10.24 -7.47 6.64
CA PHE A 27 10.30 -8.29 5.44
C PHE A 27 11.47 -7.85 4.55
N LYS A 28 11.79 -8.65 3.53
CA LYS A 28 12.82 -8.29 2.55
C LYS A 28 12.17 -7.66 1.31
N LEU A 29 12.70 -6.56 0.80
CA LEU A 29 12.24 -5.88 -0.42
C LEU A 29 13.39 -5.76 -1.43
N GLN A 30 13.10 -5.72 -2.74
CA GLN A 30 14.12 -5.46 -3.75
C GLN A 30 14.80 -4.10 -3.51
N SER A 31 16.12 -4.06 -3.69
CA SER A 31 16.91 -2.85 -3.45
C SER A 31 16.50 -1.68 -4.35
N SER A 32 16.17 -1.95 -5.61
CA SER A 32 15.70 -0.98 -6.59
C SER A 32 14.41 -0.31 -6.13
N PHE A 33 13.47 -1.10 -5.62
CA PHE A 33 12.20 -0.64 -5.08
C PHE A 33 12.37 0.21 -3.82
N LEU A 34 13.27 -0.20 -2.92
CA LEU A 34 13.61 0.64 -1.78
C LEU A 34 14.22 1.98 -2.21
N GLY A 35 15.05 1.99 -3.26
CA GLY A 35 15.59 3.21 -3.86
C GLY A 35 14.48 4.15 -4.31
N LYS A 36 13.56 3.66 -5.14
CA LYS A 36 12.40 4.42 -5.63
C LYS A 36 11.56 5.00 -4.48
N ILE A 37 11.23 4.19 -3.46
CA ILE A 37 10.45 4.67 -2.31
C ILE A 37 11.20 5.78 -1.55
N LYS A 38 12.52 5.63 -1.36
CA LYS A 38 13.34 6.64 -0.70
C LYS A 38 13.35 7.96 -1.47
N ASP A 39 13.42 7.90 -2.80
CA ASP A 39 13.38 9.09 -3.64
C ASP A 39 12.02 9.81 -3.51
N LEU A 40 10.92 9.05 -3.49
CA LEU A 40 9.58 9.63 -3.24
C LEU A 40 9.50 10.32 -1.87
N CYS A 41 10.07 9.71 -0.84
CA CYS A 41 10.11 10.32 0.49
C CYS A 41 10.98 11.57 0.53
N LYS A 42 12.15 11.53 -0.14
CA LYS A 42 13.10 12.64 -0.22
C LYS A 42 12.48 13.86 -0.91
N ASN A 43 11.65 13.62 -1.92
CA ASN A 43 10.94 14.66 -2.67
C ASN A 43 9.65 15.15 -1.97
N GLY A 44 9.33 14.64 -0.78
CA GLY A 44 8.20 15.09 0.02
C GLY A 44 6.84 14.56 -0.42
N TYR A 45 6.78 13.60 -1.34
CA TYR A 45 5.52 12.97 -1.77
C TYR A 45 4.91 12.09 -0.68
N TYR A 46 5.77 11.47 0.13
CA TYR A 46 5.37 10.67 1.28
C TYR A 46 6.30 11.00 2.45
N ALA A 47 5.75 11.03 3.65
CA ALA A 47 6.49 11.26 4.89
C ALA A 47 7.39 10.07 5.26
N SER A 48 7.04 8.83 4.87
CA SER A 48 7.86 7.66 5.20
C SER A 48 7.58 6.41 4.36
N LEU A 49 8.53 5.46 4.39
CA LEU A 49 8.33 4.09 3.89
C LEU A 49 7.11 3.40 4.52
N SER A 50 6.80 3.68 5.80
CA SER A 50 5.62 3.09 6.46
C SER A 50 4.32 3.67 5.92
N GLU A 51 4.31 4.91 5.48
CA GLU A 51 3.15 5.49 4.79
C GLU A 51 2.96 4.86 3.41
N VAL A 52 4.02 4.80 2.60
CA VAL A 52 3.96 4.13 1.29
C VAL A 52 3.46 2.70 1.41
N ALA A 53 3.97 1.94 2.38
CA ALA A 53 3.51 0.57 2.61
C ALA A 53 2.02 0.50 3.02
N ARG A 54 1.52 1.44 3.82
CA ARG A 54 0.11 1.47 4.22
C ARG A 54 -0.81 1.78 3.04
N ILE A 55 -0.42 2.75 2.20
CA ILE A 55 -1.18 3.15 1.00
C ILE A 55 -1.22 1.99 0.00
N ALA A 56 -0.05 1.44 -0.34
CA ALA A 56 0.05 0.31 -1.25
C ALA A 56 -0.79 -0.90 -0.77
N VAL A 57 -0.73 -1.23 0.52
CA VAL A 57 -1.53 -2.31 1.11
C VAL A 57 -3.02 -2.00 1.05
N PHE A 58 -3.43 -0.76 1.36
CA PHE A 58 -4.83 -0.35 1.31
C PHE A 58 -5.41 -0.48 -0.11
N GLU A 59 -4.72 0.10 -1.10
CA GLU A 59 -5.15 0.07 -2.51
C GLU A 59 -5.24 -1.37 -3.02
N PHE A 60 -4.23 -2.18 -2.72
CA PHE A 60 -4.21 -3.57 -3.15
C PHE A 60 -5.33 -4.40 -2.51
N MET A 61 -5.64 -4.17 -1.24
CA MET A 61 -6.79 -4.82 -0.60
C MET A 61 -8.13 -4.39 -1.24
N ALA A 62 -8.30 -3.10 -1.54
CA ALA A 62 -9.52 -2.59 -2.16
C ALA A 62 -9.74 -3.18 -3.56
N GLU A 63 -8.68 -3.28 -4.37
CA GLU A 63 -8.72 -3.93 -5.66
C GLU A 63 -9.12 -5.41 -5.55
N LEU A 64 -8.48 -6.15 -4.64
CA LEU A 64 -8.77 -7.56 -4.41
C LEU A 64 -10.24 -7.77 -4.02
N LEU A 65 -10.77 -6.93 -3.12
CA LEU A 65 -12.17 -6.99 -2.74
C LEU A 65 -13.11 -6.70 -3.92
N THR A 66 -12.77 -5.72 -4.76
CA THR A 66 -13.53 -5.42 -5.98
C THR A 66 -13.58 -6.61 -6.93
N LEU A 67 -12.46 -7.30 -7.10
CA LEU A 67 -12.37 -8.47 -7.98
C LEU A 67 -13.09 -9.70 -7.43
N ARG A 68 -13.13 -9.85 -6.10
CA ARG A 68 -13.96 -10.86 -5.43
C ARG A 68 -15.44 -10.65 -5.76
N GLU A 69 -15.92 -9.42 -5.68
CA GLU A 69 -17.31 -9.07 -5.99
C GLU A 69 -17.68 -9.35 -7.45
N GLN A 70 -16.71 -9.22 -8.36
CA GLN A 70 -16.88 -9.51 -9.79
C GLN A 70 -16.80 -11.01 -10.14
N GLY A 71 -16.60 -11.91 -9.15
CA GLY A 71 -16.50 -13.36 -9.38
C GLY A 71 -15.23 -13.79 -10.13
N GLY A 72 -14.21 -12.92 -10.17
CA GLY A 72 -13.01 -13.11 -10.98
C GLY A 72 -12.11 -14.27 -10.50
N LYS A 73 -12.08 -15.37 -11.25
CA LYS A 73 -11.06 -16.43 -11.13
C LYS A 73 -9.79 -16.06 -11.92
N PHE A 74 -9.06 -15.02 -11.51
CA PHE A 74 -7.79 -14.66 -12.17
C PHE A 74 -6.76 -14.16 -11.15
N TRP A 75 -6.14 -15.08 -10.40
CA TRP A 75 -5.20 -14.66 -9.34
C TRP A 75 -3.90 -15.45 -9.22
N ASN A 76 -3.58 -16.34 -10.17
CA ASN A 76 -2.33 -17.11 -10.09
C ASN A 76 -1.17 -16.58 -10.95
N GLU A 77 -1.40 -15.75 -11.98
CA GLU A 77 -0.36 -15.46 -12.98
C GLU A 77 0.40 -14.13 -12.78
N PHE A 78 -0.20 -13.12 -12.14
CA PHE A 78 0.41 -11.78 -12.05
C PHE A 78 1.38 -11.61 -10.87
N TYR A 79 1.11 -12.22 -9.71
CA TYR A 79 1.82 -11.91 -8.45
C TYR A 79 2.75 -13.03 -7.93
N ASN A 80 2.74 -14.18 -8.61
CA ASN A 80 3.61 -15.31 -8.31
C ASN A 80 4.91 -15.34 -9.14
N LYS A 81 5.14 -14.36 -10.02
CA LYS A 81 6.44 -14.16 -10.68
C LYS A 81 7.46 -13.60 -9.69
N ASP A 82 7.92 -14.47 -8.79
CA ASP A 82 9.02 -14.19 -7.86
C ASP A 82 10.36 -14.43 -8.55
N GLU A 83 10.58 -13.86 -9.73
CA GLU A 83 11.80 -14.13 -10.50
C GLU A 83 12.36 -12.86 -11.12
N ASN A 84 13.11 -12.13 -10.29
CA ASN A 84 14.32 -11.49 -10.77
C ASN A 84 15.38 -11.60 -9.67
N ILE A 85 16.61 -11.92 -10.09
CA ILE A 85 17.82 -12.19 -9.30
C ILE A 85 18.34 -10.88 -8.65
N GLU A 86 17.44 -10.08 -8.11
CA GLU A 86 17.76 -8.79 -7.51
C GLU A 86 17.96 -8.95 -6.00
N LYS A 87 18.96 -8.23 -5.47
CA LYS A 87 19.29 -8.25 -4.05
C LYS A 87 18.09 -7.75 -3.23
N LYS A 88 17.55 -8.63 -2.37
CA LYS A 88 16.50 -8.27 -1.41
C LYS A 88 17.13 -7.80 -0.10
N VAL A 89 16.77 -6.61 0.38
CA VAL A 89 17.27 -6.00 1.62
C VAL A 89 16.22 -6.05 2.73
N PRO A 90 16.62 -6.28 4.00
CA PRO A 90 15.68 -6.30 5.11
C PRO A 90 15.18 -4.88 5.40
N ILE A 91 13.86 -4.74 5.54
CA ILE A 91 13.20 -3.49 5.92
C ILE A 91 12.12 -3.78 6.98
N SER A 92 11.68 -2.71 7.64
CA SER A 92 10.55 -2.78 8.56
C SER A 92 9.62 -1.58 8.36
N VAL A 93 8.33 -1.82 8.51
CA VAL A 93 7.28 -0.81 8.35
C VAL A 93 6.28 -0.90 9.50
N LYS A 94 5.64 0.22 9.82
CA LYS A 94 4.56 0.28 10.82
C LYS A 94 3.21 0.26 10.11
N ILE A 95 2.37 -0.73 10.46
CA ILE A 95 1.04 -0.92 9.88
C ILE A 95 -0.01 -0.97 11.01
N PRO A 96 -1.18 -0.33 10.85
CA PRO A 96 -2.26 -0.43 11.83
C PRO A 96 -2.71 -1.86 12.07
N ILE A 97 -2.99 -2.23 13.32
CA ILE A 97 -3.43 -3.58 13.70
C ILE A 97 -4.70 -3.97 12.92
N ALA A 98 -5.68 -3.07 12.83
CA ALA A 98 -6.90 -3.31 12.06
C ALA A 98 -6.64 -3.63 10.58
N MET A 99 -5.65 -2.97 9.96
CA MET A 99 -5.22 -3.26 8.59
C MET A 99 -4.56 -4.64 8.50
N LEU A 100 -3.77 -5.04 9.51
CA LEU A 100 -3.19 -6.38 9.58
C LEU A 100 -4.24 -7.50 9.74
N ASP A 101 -5.33 -7.21 10.43
CA ASP A 101 -6.43 -8.16 10.61
C ASP A 101 -7.25 -8.32 9.32
N ASN A 102 -7.56 -7.22 8.64
CA ASN A 102 -8.20 -7.26 7.32
C ASN A 102 -7.33 -8.01 6.29
N MET A 103 -6.03 -7.73 6.32
CA MET A 103 -5.06 -8.42 5.46
C MET A 103 -5.06 -9.93 5.70
N ASN A 104 -5.26 -10.42 6.93
CA ASN A 104 -5.33 -11.87 7.19
C ASN A 104 -6.50 -12.54 6.48
N SER A 105 -7.67 -11.91 6.43
CA SER A 105 -8.83 -12.46 5.72
C SER A 105 -8.52 -12.57 4.23
N ILE A 106 -7.97 -11.50 3.65
CA ILE A 106 -7.61 -11.46 2.22
C ILE A 106 -6.50 -12.46 1.90
N ILE A 107 -5.47 -12.56 2.74
CA ILE A 107 -4.39 -13.55 2.56
C ILE A 107 -4.95 -14.96 2.45
N ARG A 108 -5.91 -15.32 3.30
CA ARG A 108 -6.57 -16.62 3.26
C ARG A 108 -7.43 -16.79 2.00
N ASP A 109 -8.24 -15.80 1.69
CA ASP A 109 -9.21 -15.87 0.58
C ASP A 109 -8.50 -15.91 -0.79
N PHE A 110 -7.35 -15.25 -0.91
CA PHE A 110 -6.53 -15.17 -2.12
C PHE A 110 -5.26 -16.04 -2.08
N GLN A 111 -5.13 -16.91 -1.07
CA GLN A 111 -4.05 -17.90 -0.93
C GLN A 111 -2.62 -17.30 -0.98
N PHE A 112 -2.43 -16.10 -0.44
CA PHE A 112 -1.08 -15.55 -0.25
C PHE A 112 -0.32 -16.38 0.80
N LYS A 113 0.97 -16.62 0.57
CA LYS A 113 1.80 -17.42 1.48
C LYS A 113 1.85 -16.87 2.90
N ASP A 114 2.07 -15.56 3.01
CA ASP A 114 2.24 -14.86 4.28
C ASP A 114 2.07 -13.35 4.11
N ARG A 115 1.99 -12.62 5.24
CA ARG A 115 1.89 -11.16 5.27
C ARG A 115 3.03 -10.46 4.55
N SER A 116 4.24 -11.03 4.60
CA SER A 116 5.39 -10.42 3.95
C SER A 116 5.29 -10.51 2.43
N LYS A 117 4.79 -11.64 1.91
CA LYS A 117 4.51 -11.81 0.47
C LYS A 117 3.39 -10.87 0.03
N PHE A 118 2.34 -10.74 0.82
CA PHE A 118 1.26 -9.80 0.53
C PHE A 118 1.76 -8.35 0.43
N ILE A 119 2.48 -7.86 1.45
CA ILE A 119 3.02 -6.49 1.47
C ILE A 119 4.01 -6.28 0.33
N ARG A 120 4.85 -7.27 0.02
CA ARG A 120 5.74 -7.21 -1.16
C ARG A 120 4.94 -7.06 -2.45
N SER A 121 3.92 -7.87 -2.67
CA SER A 121 3.09 -7.80 -3.88
C SER A 121 2.41 -6.43 -4.01
N ALA A 122 1.87 -5.92 -2.91
CA ALA A 122 1.28 -4.57 -2.86
C ALA A 122 2.29 -3.49 -3.25
N LEU A 123 3.49 -3.51 -2.66
CA LEU A 123 4.56 -2.55 -2.97
C LEU A 123 5.08 -2.68 -4.41
N THR A 124 5.25 -3.91 -4.90
CA THR A 124 5.67 -4.16 -6.28
C THR A 124 4.66 -3.58 -7.26
N ARG A 125 3.36 -3.83 -7.02
CA ARG A 125 2.27 -3.28 -7.82
C ARG A 125 2.29 -1.76 -7.79
N PHE A 126 2.24 -1.18 -6.61
CA PHE A 126 2.26 0.27 -6.39
C PHE A 126 3.43 0.92 -7.14
N ILE A 127 4.65 0.38 -7.00
CA ILE A 127 5.83 0.92 -7.68
C ILE A 127 5.79 0.76 -9.20
N ASN A 128 5.18 -0.32 -9.71
CA ASN A 128 5.16 -0.63 -11.13
C ASN A 128 4.01 0.06 -11.88
N GLU A 129 2.83 0.16 -11.28
CA GLU A 129 1.66 0.80 -11.88
C GLU A 129 1.78 2.32 -11.85
N ASP A 130 2.35 2.89 -10.79
CA ASP A 130 2.61 4.32 -10.74
C ASP A 130 3.91 4.71 -11.47
N GLN A 131 4.63 3.84 -12.20
CA GLN A 131 5.87 4.28 -12.89
C GLN A 131 5.65 5.48 -13.82
N ASP A 132 4.52 5.51 -14.53
CA ASP A 132 4.16 6.63 -15.42
C ASP A 132 3.78 7.89 -14.64
N ASN A 133 3.12 7.73 -13.48
CA ASN A 133 2.84 8.84 -12.57
C ASN A 133 4.13 9.37 -11.92
N PHE A 134 5.02 8.49 -11.47
CA PHE A 134 6.31 8.81 -10.85
C PHE A 134 7.29 9.46 -11.82
N HIS A 135 7.33 9.06 -13.09
CA HIS A 135 8.14 9.74 -14.11
C HIS A 135 7.70 11.20 -14.32
N ASN A 136 6.39 11.47 -14.29
CA ASN A 136 5.86 12.83 -14.36
C ASN A 136 6.15 13.66 -13.09
N PHE A 137 6.30 13.01 -11.94
CA PHE A 137 6.66 13.66 -10.67
C PHE A 137 8.17 13.92 -10.51
N LEU A 138 9.03 13.12 -11.13
CA LEU A 138 10.49 13.23 -11.04
C LEU A 138 11.12 14.08 -12.17
N SER A 139 10.34 14.45 -13.18
CA SER A 139 10.80 15.25 -14.33
C SER A 139 10.50 16.75 -14.21
N LYS A 140 9.97 17.21 -13.07
CA LYS A 140 9.83 18.63 -12.70
C LYS A 140 10.90 19.04 -11.71
#